data_AF-A0AAJ4W1V4-F1
#
_entry.id   AF-A0AAJ4W1V4-F1
#
_cell.length_a   1.000
_cell.length_b   1.000
_cell.length_c   1.000
_cell.angle_alpha   90.00
_cell.angle_beta   90.00
_cell.angle_gamma   90.00
#
_symmetry.space_group_name_H-M   'P 1'
#
loop_
_entity.id
_entity.type
_entity.pdbx_description
1 polymer ?
#
loop_
_entity_poly.entity_id
_entity_poly.type
_entity_poly.pdbx_seq_one_letter_code
_entity_poly.pdbx_strand_id
1 'polypeptide(L)' 'MNKNVEKIITFLVLLGLVSGIYNLDMDNLWSIQHNWLSYIGFIIFIAYLIYSVKKSS' A
#
# COMPACT_ATOMS: atom_id res chain seq x y z
N MET A 1 15.84 3.06 -11.80
CA MET A 1 14.71 2.20 -12.26
C MET A 1 14.14 2.80 -13.53
N ASN A 2 13.70 1.98 -14.49
CA ASN A 2 13.05 2.49 -15.70
C ASN A 2 11.78 3.28 -15.32
N LYS A 3 11.60 4.49 -15.87
CA LYS A 3 10.46 5.38 -15.58
C LYS A 3 9.11 4.71 -15.80
N ASN A 4 9.00 3.81 -16.78
CA ASN A 4 7.75 3.09 -17.06
C ASN A 4 7.45 2.04 -15.99
N VAL A 5 8.48 1.31 -15.52
CA VAL A 5 8.36 0.32 -14.45
C VAL A 5 7.95 0.98 -13.13
N GLU A 6 8.53 2.14 -12.84
CA GLU A 6 8.18 2.93 -11.66
C GLU A 6 6.74 3.42 -11.65
N LYS A 7 6.23 3.89 -12.79
CA LYS A 7 4.81 4.26 -12.91
C LYS A 7 3.89 3.06 -12.66
N ILE A 8 4.23 1.89 -13.21
CA ILE A 8 3.44 0.67 -13.01
C ILE A 8 3.46 0.25 -11.54
N ILE A 9 4.64 0.22 -10.90
CA ILE A 9 4.76 -0.10 -9.48
C ILE A 9 3.97 0.89 -8.63
N THR A 10 4.10 2.19 -8.90
CA THR A 10 3.31 3.24 -8.21
C THR A 10 1.82 2.96 -8.34
N PHE A 11 1.35 2.67 -9.55
CA PHE A 11 -0.05 2.38 -9.81
C PHE A 11 -0.54 1.14 -9.03
N LEU A 12 0.23 0.04 -9.05
CA LEU A 12 -0.11 -1.18 -8.32
C LEU A 12 -0.15 -0.95 -6.80
N VAL A 13 0.81 -0.20 -6.27
CA VAL A 13 0.85 0.15 -4.84
C VAL A 13 -0.35 1.00 -4.44
N LEU A 14 -0.71 2.00 -5.25
CA LEU A 14 -1.90 2.83 -5.00
C LEU A 14 -3.20 2.05 -5.13
N LEU A 15 -3.31 1.15 -6.11
CA LEU A 15 -4.46 0.27 -6.27
C LEU A 15 -4.61 -0.66 -5.04
N GLY A 16 -3.50 -1.23 -4.58
CA GLY A 16 -3.45 -2.03 -3.36
C GLY A 16 -3.89 -1.24 -2.12
N LEU A 17 -3.46 0.02 -2.00
CA LEU A 17 -3.90 0.91 -0.92
C LEU A 17 -5.42 1.15 -0.96
N VAL A 18 -5.97 1.54 -2.12
CA VAL A 18 -7.41 1.80 -2.27
C VAL A 18 -8.22 0.54 -1.96
N SER A 19 -7.78 -0.61 -2.47
CA SER A 19 -8.43 -1.90 -2.17
C SER A 19 -8.36 -2.26 -0.68
N GLY A 20 -7.22 -2.02 -0.03
CA GLY A 20 -7.05 -2.25 1.40
C GLY A 20 -7.97 -1.38 2.25
N ILE A 21 -8.15 -0.11 1.88
CA ILE A 21 -9.12 0.79 2.55
C ILE A 21 -10.55 0.32 2.31
N TYR A 22 -10.89 -0.05 1.07
CA TYR A 22 -12.25 -0.47 0.71
C TYR A 22 -12.70 -1.75 1.43
N ASN A 23 -11.79 -2.71 1.61
CA ASN A 23 -12.06 -3.97 2.28
C ASN A 23 -11.81 -3.94 3.79
N LEU A 24 -11.50 -2.77 4.36
CA LEU A 24 -11.23 -2.64 5.79
C LEU A 24 -12.54 -2.82 6.58
N ASP A 25 -12.58 -3.82 7.45
CA ASP A 25 -13.67 -4.04 8.40
C ASP A 25 -13.58 -2.99 9.51
N MET A 26 -14.43 -1.96 9.40
CA MET A 26 -14.49 -0.81 10.31
C MET A 26 -14.98 -1.19 11.71
N ASP A 27 -15.75 -2.26 11.84
CA ASP A 27 -16.25 -2.73 13.14
C ASP A 27 -15.14 -3.49 13.90
N ASN A 28 -14.20 -4.08 13.16
CA ASN A 28 -13.09 -4.87 13.71
C ASN A 28 -11.72 -4.29 13.36
N LEU A 29 -11.56 -2.97 13.42
CA LEU A 29 -10.34 -2.25 12.99
C LEU A 29 -9.03 -2.74 13.59
N TRP A 30 -9.04 -3.41 14.74
CA TRP A 30 -7.86 -3.94 15.43
C TRP A 30 -7.65 -5.44 15.21
N SER A 31 -8.60 -6.12 14.57
CA SER A 31 -8.53 -7.54 14.30
C SER A 31 -7.63 -7.81 13.09
N ILE A 32 -6.43 -8.32 13.37
CA ILE A 32 -5.49 -8.77 12.33
C ILE A 32 -6.14 -9.86 11.48
N GLN A 33 -6.91 -10.77 12.06
CA GLN A 33 -7.55 -11.86 11.30
C GLN A 33 -8.52 -11.33 10.24
N HIS A 34 -9.28 -10.27 10.55
CA HIS A 34 -10.24 -9.68 9.60
C HIS A 34 -9.55 -8.78 8.57
N ASN A 35 -8.52 -8.03 9.00
CA ASN A 35 -7.93 -6.95 8.20
C ASN A 35 -6.50 -7.24 7.68
N TRP A 36 -6.04 -8.50 7.74
CA TRP A 36 -4.64 -8.86 7.43
C TRP A 36 -4.20 -8.42 6.03
N LEU A 37 -5.06 -8.55 5.02
CA LEU A 37 -4.78 -8.11 3.64
C LEU A 37 -4.59 -6.60 3.55
N SER A 38 -5.46 -5.84 4.19
CA SER A 38 -5.38 -4.38 4.25
C SER A 38 -4.11 -3.93 4.96
N TYR A 39 -3.75 -4.56 6.08
CA TYR A 39 -2.51 -4.26 6.79
C TYR A 39 -1.25 -4.56 5.99
N ILE A 40 -1.20 -5.69 5.28
CA ILE A 40 -0.08 -5.98 4.36
C ILE A 40 0.00 -4.90 3.28
N GLY A 41 -1.13 -4.52 2.69
CA GLY A 41 -1.20 -3.43 1.71
C GLY A 41 -0.66 -2.11 2.26
N PHE A 42 -1.02 -1.76 3.50
CA PHE A 42 -0.53 -0.55 4.16
C PHE A 42 0.97 -0.59 4.45
N ILE A 43 1.51 -1.73 4.88
CA ILE A 43 2.96 -1.90 5.10
C ILE A 43 3.72 -1.73 3.79
N ILE A 44 3.26 -2.36 2.70
CA ILE A 44 3.86 -2.24 1.37
C ILE A 44 3.81 -0.77 0.91
N PHE A 45 2.68 -0.09 1.12
CA PHE A 45 2.53 1.32 0.80
C PHE A 45 3.53 2.21 1.56
N ILE A 46 3.67 2.02 2.88
CA ILE A 46 4.61 2.80 3.71
C ILE A 46 6.06 2.56 3.26
N ALA A 47 6.45 1.31 3.03
CA ALA A 47 7.78 0.98 2.55
C ALA A 47 8.06 1.63 1.17
N TYR A 48 7.09 1.59 0.27
CA TYR A 48 7.17 2.25 -1.03
C TYR A 48 7.29 3.77 -0.89
N LEU A 49 6.54 4.39 0.01
CA LEU A 49 6.56 5.83 0.24
C LEU A 49 7.93 6.28 0.77
N ILE A 50 8.51 5.56 1.72
CA ILE A 50 9.87 5.83 2.22
C ILE A 50 10.89 5.71 1.08
N TYR A 51 10.79 4.65 0.27
CA TYR A 51 11.65 4.48 -0.91
C TYR A 51 11.52 5.65 -1.88
N SER A 52 10.29 6.06 -2.20
CA SER A 52 9.99 7.13 -3.14
C SER A 52 10.52 8.48 -2.65
N VAL A 53 10.36 8.79 -1.36
CA VAL A 53 10.85 10.05 -0.76
C VAL A 53 12.38 10.09 -0.82
N LYS A 54 13.05 9.01 -0.38
CA LYS A 54 14.53 8.93 -0.40
C LYS A 54 15.12 9.04 -1.80
N LYS A 55 14.42 8.53 -2.80
CA LYS A 55 14.86 8.60 -4.20
C LYS A 55 14.63 9.97 -4.83
N SER A 56 13.65 10.73 -4.33
CA SER A 56 13.33 12.08 -4.81
C SER A 56 14.10 13.19 -4.08
N SER A 57 14.78 12.86 -2.98
CA SER A 57 15.72 13.73 -2.26
C SER A 57 17.13 13.59 -2.84
#